data_AF-A0A9N8WCF1-F1
#
_entry.id   AF-A0A9N8WCF1-F1
#
_cell.length_a   1.000
_cell.length_b   1.000
_cell.length_c   1.000
_cell.angle_alpha   90.00
_cell.angle_beta   90.00
_cell.angle_gamma   90.00
#
_symmetry.space_group_name_H-M   'P 1'
#
loop_
_entity.id
_entity.type
_entity.pdbx_description
1 polymer ?
#
loop_
_entity_poly.entity_id
_entity_poly.type
_entity_poly.pdbx_seq_one_letter_code
_entity_poly.pdbx_strand_id
1 'polypeptide(L)' 'HDYFDAQYMLGKSFYEGYGTKKNILNAIYWLNKAKESKNTDAKELLEEIINYM' A
#
# COMPACT_ATOMS: atom_id res chain seq x y z
N HIS A 1 3.34 -8.77 15.88
CA HIS A 1 3.51 -9.25 14.50
C HIS A 1 2.90 -8.26 13.49
N ASP A 2 2.53 -7.03 13.90
CA ASP A 2 1.38 -6.34 13.30
C ASP A 2 1.71 -4.97 12.66
N TYR A 3 2.99 -4.60 12.58
CA TYR A 3 3.37 -3.31 11.98
C TYR A 3 3.21 -3.31 10.45
N PHE A 4 3.35 -4.48 9.82
CA PHE A 4 3.32 -4.65 8.37
C PHE A 4 1.90 -4.54 7.82
N ASP A 5 0.93 -5.04 8.58
CA ASP A 5 -0.49 -4.93 8.25
C ASP A 5 -0.94 -3.46 8.35
N ALA A 6 -0.42 -2.70 9.32
CA ALA A 6 -0.73 -1.27 9.43
C ALA A 6 -0.20 -0.46 8.23
N GLN A 7 1.01 -0.75 7.75
CA GLN A 7 1.58 -0.09 6.58
C GLN A 7 0.83 -0.46 5.30
N TYR A 8 0.46 -1.74 5.13
CA TYR A 8 -0.38 -2.19 4.03
C TYR A 8 -1.73 -1.50 4.03
N MET A 9 -2.43 -1.50 5.17
CA MET A 9 -3.75 -0.89 5.32
C MET A 9 -3.71 0.63 5.06
N LEU A 10 -2.63 1.30 5.48
CA LEU A 10 -2.45 2.72 5.19
C LEU A 10 -2.23 2.96 3.69
N GLY A 11 -1.37 2.15 3.05
CA GLY A 11 -1.16 2.20 1.61
C GLY A 11 -2.44 1.97 0.81
N LYS A 12 -3.21 0.94 1.18
CA LYS A 12 -4.52 0.61 0.62
C LYS A 12 -5.53 1.74 0.81
N SER A 13 -5.58 2.35 2.00
CA SER A 13 -6.46 3.48 2.29
C SER A 13 -6.13 4.70 1.42
N PHE A 14 -4.85 4.98 1.18
CA PHE A 14 -4.45 6.03 0.23
C PHE A 14 -4.76 5.69 -1.22
N TYR A 15 -4.71 4.42 -1.61
CA TYR A 15 -5.08 3.99 -2.97
C TYR A 15 -6.59 4.08 -3.22
N GLU A 16 -7.39 3.62 -2.27
CA GLU A 16 -8.86 3.57 -2.36
C GLU A 16 -9.52 4.92 -1.99
N GLY A 17 -8.81 5.79 -1.25
CA GLY A 17 -9.40 7.00 -0.67
C GLY A 17 -10.32 6.70 0.51
N TYR A 18 -10.05 5.64 1.27
CA TYR A 18 -10.85 5.28 2.45
C TYR A 18 -10.43 6.13 3.65
N GLY A 19 -11.34 6.98 4.15
CA GLY A 19 -11.06 7.89 5.27
C GLY A 19 -10.02 8.98 4.98
N THR A 20 -9.53 9.06 3.73
CA THR A 20 -8.54 10.04 3.26
C THR A 20 -8.78 10.35 1.78
N LYS A 21 -8.11 11.36 1.23
CA LYS A 21 -8.13 11.59 -0.22
C LYS A 21 -7.25 10.54 -0.91
N LYS A 22 -7.70 10.05 -2.08
CA LYS A 22 -6.89 9.18 -2.93
C LYS A 22 -5.55 9.86 -3.23
N ASN A 23 -4.45 9.18 -2.92
CA ASN A 23 -3.10 9.66 -3.13
C ASN A 23 -2.21 8.48 -3.51
N ILE A 24 -1.99 8.33 -4.82
CA ILE A 24 -1.23 7.21 -5.39
C ILE A 24 0.24 7.23 -4.94
N LEU A 25 0.85 8.42 -4.82
CA LEU A 25 2.24 8.54 -4.36
C LEU A 25 2.41 8.05 -2.93
N ASN A 26 1.49 8.41 -2.03
CA ASN A 26 1.51 7.92 -0.66
C ASN A 26 1.19 6.43 -0.59
N ALA A 27 0.26 5.92 -1.41
CA ALA A 27 -0.01 4.49 -1.48
C ALA A 27 1.25 3.69 -1.81
N ILE A 28 1.97 4.08 -2.87
CA ILE A 28 3.23 3.46 -3.30
C ILE A 28 4.29 3.53 -2.20
N TYR A 29 4.42 4.66 -1.51
CA TYR A 29 5.39 4.83 -0.42
C TYR A 29 5.14 3.83 0.73
N TRP A 30 3.91 3.73 1.20
CA TRP A 30 3.57 2.84 2.33
C TRP A 30 3.59 1.35 1.94
N LEU A 31 3.15 1.01 0.72
CA LEU A 31 3.23 -0.36 0.22
C LEU A 31 4.67 -0.82 -0.01
N ASN A 32 5.57 0.06 -0.46
CA ASN A 32 6.99 -0.28 -0.55
C ASN A 32 7.61 -0.58 0.82
N LYS A 33 7.25 0.16 1.87
CA LYS A 33 7.68 -0.16 3.24
C LYS A 33 7.11 -1.50 3.73
N ALA A 34 5.85 -1.78 3.44
CA ALA A 34 5.23 -3.05 3.81
C ALA A 34 5.88 -4.26 3.11
N LYS A 35 6.35 -4.08 1.86
CA LYS A 35 7.05 -5.12 1.07
C LYS A 35 8.36 -5.61 1.70
N GLU A 36 9.09 -4.76 2.43
CA GLU A 36 10.35 -5.14 3.10
C GLU A 36 10.17 -6.26 4.13
N SER A 37 8.91 -6.51 4.49
CA SER A 37 8.49 -7.37 5.58
C SER A 37 7.93 -8.71 5.11
N LYS A 38 8.12 -9.03 3.82
CA LYS A 38 7.54 -10.20 3.14
C LYS A 38 6.01 -10.24 3.13
N ASN A 39 5.35 -9.10 3.25
CA ASN A 39 3.91 -9.00 3.04
C ASN A 39 3.62 -9.14 1.52
N THR A 40 3.11 -10.30 1.11
CA THR A 40 2.79 -10.61 -0.30
C THR A 40 1.67 -9.71 -0.82
N ASP A 41 0.67 -9.40 0.01
CA ASP A 41 -0.47 -8.56 -0.35
C ASP A 41 -0.04 -7.12 -0.70
N ALA A 42 0.94 -6.59 0.04
CA ALA A 42 1.51 -5.28 -0.25
C ALA A 42 2.26 -5.25 -1.59
N LYS A 43 2.91 -6.36 -1.94
CA LYS A 43 3.60 -6.49 -3.23
C LYS A 43 2.58 -6.57 -4.38
N GLU A 44 1.55 -7.40 -4.26
CA GLU A 44 0.51 -7.56 -5.28
C GLU A 44 -0.22 -6.24 -5.55
N LEU A 45 -0.63 -5.53 -4.50
CA LEU A 45 -1.30 -4.23 -4.64
C LEU A 45 -0.38 -3.17 -5.24
N LEU A 46 0.91 -3.20 -4.91
CA LEU A 46 1.89 -2.29 -5.52
C LEU A 46 2.07 -2.56 -7.02
N GLU A 47 2.15 -3.84 -7.41
CA GLU A 47 2.23 -4.24 -8.82
C GLU A 47 0.96 -3.84 -9.58
N GLU A 48 -0.22 -4.02 -8.98
CA GLU A 48 -1.49 -3.52 -9.51
C GLU A 48 -1.41 -2.01 -9.78
N ILE A 49 -1.05 -1.21 -8.76
CA ILE A 49 -0.95 0.25 -8.87
C ILE A 49 0.02 0.67 -9.98
N ILE A 50 1.17 0.01 -10.10
CA ILE A 50 2.17 0.33 -11.13
C ILE A 50 1.68 -0.05 -12.53
N ASN A 51 0.97 -1.16 -12.67
CA ASN A 51 0.46 -1.62 -13.98
C ASN A 51 -0.69 -0.76 -14.51
N TYR A 52 -1.44 -0.07 -13.63
CA TYR A 52 -2.54 0.82 -14.00
C TYR A 52 -2.21 2.32 -13.96
N MET A 53 -0.95 2.69 -13.70
CA MET A 53 -0.44 4.06 -13.88
C MET A 53 0.07 4.28 -15.30
#